data_AF-A0A0F9VDD7-F1
#
_entry.id   AF-A0A0F9VDD7-F1
#
_cell.length_a   1.000
_cell.length_b   1.000
_cell.length_c   1.000
_cell.angle_alpha   90.00
_cell.angle_beta   90.00
_cell.angle_gamma   90.00
#
_symmetry.space_group_name_H-M   'P 1'
#
loop_
_entity.id
_entity.type
_entity.pdbx_description
1 polymer ?
#
loop_
_entity_poly.entity_id
_entity_poly.type
_entity_poly.pdbx_seq_one_letter_code
_entity_poly.pdbx_strand_id
1 'polypeptide(L)'
;MVMENNNDEEIVEFSGLDNCIEDLYFELETERAIMFGRQKDDKILFVPKTAIKGGWKKDKVLHQTIKVRFPITLFWKERKF
;
A
#
# COMPACT_ATOMS: atom_id res chain seq x y z
N MET A 1 -9.70 -13.13 -30.32
CA MET A 1 -8.80 -13.41 -29.19
C MET A 1 -8.63 -12.10 -28.44
N VAL A 2 -9.34 -11.95 -27.34
CA VAL A 2 -9.22 -10.78 -26.45
C VAL A 2 -7.93 -11.00 -25.67
N MET A 3 -6.95 -10.11 -25.83
CA MET A 3 -5.76 -10.12 -24.99
C MET A 3 -6.23 -9.86 -23.56
N GLU A 4 -6.18 -10.88 -22.70
CA GLU A 4 -6.33 -10.72 -21.26
C GLU A 4 -5.19 -9.85 -20.76
N ASN A 5 -5.41 -8.53 -20.69
CA ASN A 5 -4.55 -7.62 -19.97
C ASN A 5 -4.69 -7.94 -18.48
N ASN A 6 -3.85 -8.85 -17.99
CA ASN A 6 -3.65 -9.15 -16.57
C ASN A 6 -2.94 -8.00 -15.82
N ASN A 7 -3.47 -6.77 -15.93
CA ASN A 7 -2.89 -5.57 -15.32
C ASN A 7 -3.92 -4.83 -14.46
N ASP A 8 -4.56 -5.53 -13.53
CA ASP A 8 -5.35 -4.92 -12.44
C ASP A 8 -4.45 -4.25 -11.35
N GLU A 9 -3.21 -3.89 -11.71
CA GLU A 9 -2.29 -3.16 -10.85
C GLU A 9 -2.63 -1.66 -10.88
N GLU A 10 -3.18 -1.14 -9.78
CA GLU A 10 -3.42 0.28 -9.59
C GLU A 10 -2.15 0.93 -9.02
N ILE A 11 -1.58 1.90 -9.76
CA ILE A 11 -0.37 2.62 -9.36
C ILE A 11 -0.76 3.74 -8.39
N VAL A 12 -0.05 3.81 -7.26
CA VAL A 12 -0.11 4.96 -6.36
C VAL A 12 1.12 5.81 -6.60
N GLU A 13 0.91 6.89 -7.34
CA GLU A 13 1.89 7.96 -7.48
C GLU A 13 1.64 9.03 -6.44
N PHE A 14 2.72 9.62 -6.00
CA PHE A 14 2.67 10.71 -5.07
C PHE A 14 3.44 11.87 -5.71
N SER A 15 3.12 13.13 -5.34
CA SER A 15 3.96 14.31 -5.64
C SER A 15 3.85 15.38 -4.54
N GLY A 16 4.98 15.92 -4.05
CA GLY A 16 4.99 17.06 -3.11
C GLY A 16 5.54 16.75 -1.71
N LEU A 17 5.21 17.59 -0.72
CA LEU A 17 5.71 17.50 0.67
C LEU A 17 4.81 16.69 1.63
N ASP A 18 3.51 16.57 1.33
CA ASP A 18 2.50 15.90 2.17
C ASP A 18 1.94 14.65 1.49
N ASN A 19 2.78 13.63 1.39
CA ASN A 19 2.40 12.40 0.71
C ASN A 19 1.88 11.38 1.70
N CYS A 20 0.58 11.19 1.66
CA CYS A 20 -0.15 10.31 2.56
C CYS A 20 -0.87 9.23 1.75
N ILE A 21 -0.94 8.04 2.32
CA ILE A 21 -1.81 6.96 1.85
C ILE A 21 -2.89 6.76 2.91
N GLU A 22 -4.13 6.97 2.51
CA GLU A 22 -5.31 6.84 3.38
C GLU A 22 -5.97 5.48 3.17
N ASP A 23 -6.97 5.18 4.01
CA ASP A 23 -7.78 3.96 3.91
C ASP A 23 -6.99 2.65 3.98
N LEU A 24 -5.96 2.64 4.82
CA LEU A 24 -5.12 1.47 5.05
C LEU A 24 -5.51 0.69 6.30
N TYR A 25 -5.34 -0.63 6.21
CA TYR A 25 -5.45 -1.57 7.31
C TYR A 25 -4.18 -2.41 7.35
N PHE A 26 -3.61 -2.63 8.53
CA PHE A 26 -2.39 -3.43 8.62
C PHE A 26 -2.68 -4.89 8.29
N GLU A 27 -1.81 -5.51 7.50
CA GLU A 27 -1.96 -6.92 7.15
C GLU A 27 -0.82 -7.78 7.65
N LEU A 28 0.39 -7.42 7.25
CA LEU A 28 1.59 -8.16 7.60
C LEU A 28 2.78 -7.22 7.61
N GLU A 29 3.72 -7.52 8.48
CA GLU A 29 5.04 -6.91 8.47
C GLU A 29 6.07 -7.96 8.07
N THR A 30 6.87 -7.64 7.07
CA THR A 30 8.06 -8.39 6.71
C THR A 30 9.29 -7.66 7.25
N GLU A 31 10.48 -8.24 7.05
CA GLU A 31 11.73 -7.56 7.42
C GLU A 31 11.88 -6.19 6.72
N ARG A 32 11.45 -6.09 5.45
CA ARG A 32 11.74 -4.93 4.58
C ARG A 32 10.54 -4.03 4.29
N ALA A 33 9.32 -4.53 4.43
CA ALA A 33 8.11 -3.83 4.01
C ALA A 33 6.91 -4.11 4.92
N ILE A 34 5.94 -3.20 4.89
CA ILE A 34 4.63 -3.34 5.51
C ILE A 34 3.60 -3.54 4.41
N MET A 35 2.77 -4.56 4.59
CA MET A 35 1.63 -4.85 3.74
C MET A 35 0.41 -4.19 4.36
N PHE A 36 -0.26 -3.36 3.59
CA PHE A 36 -1.53 -2.77 3.97
C PHE A 36 -2.63 -3.22 3.03
N GLY A 37 -3.76 -3.66 3.57
CA GLY A 37 -4.97 -3.87 2.80
C GLY A 37 -5.81 -2.60 2.73
N ARG A 38 -6.81 -2.61 1.85
CA ARG A 38 -7.94 -1.66 1.86
C ARG A 38 -9.25 -2.43 1.89
N GLN A 39 -10.31 -1.88 2.48
CA GLN A 39 -11.57 -2.62 2.63
C GLN A 39 -12.38 -2.73 1.34
N LYS A 40 -12.18 -1.81 0.39
CA LYS A 40 -13.00 -1.71 -0.83
C LYS A 40 -12.73 -2.81 -1.85
N ASP A 41 -11.55 -3.42 -1.82
CA ASP A 41 -11.16 -4.52 -2.69
C ASP A 41 -10.08 -5.35 -1.98
N ASP A 42 -9.98 -6.64 -2.33
CA ASP A 42 -9.03 -7.56 -1.69
C ASP A 42 -7.60 -7.35 -2.24
N LYS A 43 -7.16 -6.09 -2.30
CA LYS A 43 -5.83 -5.70 -2.74
C LYS A 43 -4.94 -5.31 -1.55
N ILE A 44 -3.66 -5.55 -1.72
CA ILE A 44 -2.60 -5.26 -0.76
C ILE A 44 -1.59 -4.31 -1.40
N LEU A 45 -1.20 -3.31 -0.62
CA LEU A 45 -0.13 -2.39 -0.91
C LEU A 45 1.13 -2.79 -0.14
N PHE A 46 2.24 -2.93 -0.84
CA PHE A 46 3.54 -3.20 -0.24
C PHE A 46 4.31 -1.90 -0.09
N VAL A 47 4.56 -1.47 1.14
CA VAL A 47 5.25 -0.21 1.43
C VAL A 47 6.59 -0.50 2.12
N PRO A 48 7.74 -0.19 1.51
CA PRO A 48 9.03 -0.34 2.17
C PRO A 48 9.07 0.42 3.50
N LYS A 49 9.58 -0.20 4.57
CA LYS A 49 9.65 0.43 5.90
C LYS A 49 10.45 1.74 5.87
N THR A 50 11.49 1.77 5.05
CA THR A 50 12.35 2.95 4.84
C THR A 50 11.62 4.13 4.21
N ALA A 51 10.51 3.87 3.51
CA ALA A 51 9.68 4.90 2.91
C ALA A 51 8.67 5.48 3.92
N ILE A 52 8.26 4.75 4.96
CA ILE A 52 7.24 5.24 5.90
C ILE A 52 7.84 6.29 6.85
N LYS A 53 7.19 7.45 6.95
CA LYS A 53 7.55 8.55 7.84
C LYS A 53 6.64 8.55 9.07
N GLY A 54 7.25 8.52 10.26
CA GLY A 54 6.55 8.54 11.54
C GLY A 54 6.27 7.15 12.09
N GLY A 55 5.50 6.34 11.36
CA GLY A 55 5.20 4.96 11.74
C GLY A 55 3.85 4.48 11.21
N TRP A 56 3.44 3.29 11.66
CA TRP A 56 2.16 2.65 11.35
C TRP A 56 1.65 1.90 12.59
N LYS A 57 0.35 1.58 12.61
CA LYS A 57 -0.29 0.82 13.67
C LYS A 57 -0.41 -0.64 13.23
N LYS A 58 0.05 -1.58 14.06
CA LYS A 58 -0.04 -3.03 13.79
C LYS A 58 -1.41 -3.58 14.24
N ASP A 59 -2.46 -3.09 13.61
CA ASP A 59 -3.84 -3.45 13.91
C ASP A 59 -4.62 -3.65 12.61
N LYS A 60 -5.20 -4.86 12.45
CA LYS A 60 -5.92 -5.26 11.24
C LYS A 60 -7.29 -4.62 11.08
N VAL A 61 -7.91 -4.17 12.18
CA VAL A 61 -9.26 -3.58 12.16
C VAL A 61 -9.23 -2.06 12.20
N LEU A 62 -8.10 -1.48 12.61
CA LEU A 62 -7.97 -0.04 12.73
C LEU A 62 -7.56 0.61 11.40
N HIS A 63 -8.44 1.49 10.93
CA HIS A 63 -8.16 2.41 9.82
C HIS A 63 -7.01 3.34 10.16
N GLN A 64 -6.10 3.53 9.20
CA GLN A 64 -4.96 4.43 9.36
C GLN A 64 -4.53 5.11 8.07
N THR A 65 -3.87 6.25 8.24
CA THR A 65 -3.16 6.98 7.20
C THR A 65 -1.67 6.92 7.50
N ILE A 66 -0.84 6.59 6.49
CA ILE A 66 0.62 6.63 6.62
C ILE A 66 1.21 7.73 5.75
N LYS A 67 2.29 8.34 6.21
CA LYS A 67 3.09 9.27 5.39
C LYS A 67 4.23 8.52 4.72
N VAL A 68 4.52 8.82 3.45
CA VAL A 68 5.61 8.19 2.70
C VAL A 68 6.63 9.21 2.18
N ARG A 69 7.91 8.79 2.15
CA ARG A 69 9.04 9.55 1.59
C ARG A 69 9.19 9.28 0.10
N PHE A 70 9.81 10.25 -0.55
CA PHE A 70 9.98 10.30 -1.99
C PHE A 70 11.42 10.26 -2.45
N PRO A 71 11.64 9.90 -3.73
CA PRO A 71 10.63 9.42 -4.69
C PRO A 71 10.28 7.93 -4.48
N ILE A 72 9.00 7.58 -4.56
CA ILE A 72 8.56 6.17 -4.54
C ILE A 72 7.30 5.97 -5.37
N THR A 73 7.26 4.88 -6.11
CA THR A 73 6.07 4.40 -6.81
C THR A 73 5.62 3.11 -6.13
N LEU A 74 4.35 3.03 -5.76
CA LEU A 74 3.77 1.87 -5.11
C LEU A 74 2.64 1.28 -5.96
N PHE A 75 2.34 0.00 -5.74
CA PHE A 75 1.36 -0.73 -6.53
C PHE A 75 0.41 -1.50 -5.61
N TRP A 76 -0.88 -1.35 -5.85
CA TRP A 76 -1.88 -2.26 -5.30
C TRP A 76 -1.86 -3.55 -6.10
N LYS A 77 -1.70 -4.68 -5.41
CA LYS A 77 -1.74 -6.02 -6.00
C LYS A 77 -2.85 -6.83 -5.37
N GLU A 78 -3.48 -7.70 -6.14
CA GLU A 78 -4.46 -8.65 -5.60
C GLU A 78 -3.83 -9.52 -4.50
N ARG A 79 -4.62 -9.83 -3.47
CA ARG A 79 -4.28 -10.85 -2.49
C ARG A 79 -4.32 -12.21 -3.19
N LYS A 80 -3.16 -12.66 -3.69
CA LYS A 80 -3.02 -14.05 -4.15
C LYS A 80 -2.98 -14.95 -2.92
N PHE A 81 -4.04 -15.76 -2.76
CA PHE A 81 -4.14 -16.83 -1.77
C PHE A 81 -3.21 -18.00 -2.12
#